data_AF-A0A1H4GJH8-F1
#
_entry.id   AF-A0A1H4GJH8-F1
#
_cell.length_a   1.000
_cell.length_b   1.000
_cell.length_c   1.000
_cell.angle_alpha   90.00
_cell.angle_beta   90.00
_cell.angle_gamma   90.00
#
_symmetry.space_group_name_H-M   'P 1'
#
loop_
_entity.id
_entity.type
_entity.pdbx_description
1 polymer ?
#
loop_
_entity_poly.entity_id
_entity_poly.type
_entity_poly.pdbx_seq_one_letter_code
_entity_poly.pdbx_strand_id
1 'polypeptide(L)'
;MKVLQVGEQVWLVLNDAANRIHFQIEYGPATRSDTHETLMVYRVDHWVLKRSDRWPLGYYDELRQAVDGCALALGMPNFLTPATAPDGTIITPQEQRSRWQAGLDPRTGRSRHESVTA
;
A
#
# COMPACT_ATOMS: atom_id res chain seq x y z
N MET A 1 -4.60 -6.92 11.50
CA MET A 1 -5.38 -6.11 10.54
C MET A 1 -6.80 -6.65 10.55
N LYS A 2 -7.82 -5.79 10.51
CA LYS A 2 -9.22 -6.17 10.37
C LYS A 2 -9.79 -5.65 9.06
N VAL A 3 -10.67 -6.44 8.45
CA VAL A 3 -11.43 -6.06 7.26
C VAL A 3 -12.91 -6.13 7.62
N LEU A 4 -13.62 -5.02 7.47
CA LEU A 4 -15.05 -4.92 7.76
C LEU A 4 -15.82 -4.66 6.48
N GLN A 5 -16.79 -5.52 6.16
CA GLN A 5 -17.71 -5.26 5.06
C GLN A 5 -18.78 -4.26 5.54
N VAL A 6 -18.91 -3.13 4.85
CA VAL A 6 -19.83 -2.05 5.21
C VAL A 6 -20.92 -1.81 4.16
N GLY A 7 -20.85 -2.55 3.05
CA GLY A 7 -21.87 -2.60 2.00
C GLY A 7 -21.65 -3.81 1.09
N GLU A 8 -22.51 -3.99 0.09
CA GLU A 8 -22.42 -5.15 -0.82
C GLU A 8 -21.08 -5.23 -1.57
N GLN A 9 -20.49 -4.07 -1.90
CA GLN A 9 -19.27 -3.96 -2.70
C GLN A 9 -18.18 -3.12 -2.01
N VAL A 10 -18.30 -2.87 -0.71
CA VAL A 10 -17.39 -1.96 0.02
C VAL A 10 -16.89 -2.59 1.30
N TRP A 11 -15.56 -2.58 1.46
CA TRP A 11 -14.87 -3.04 2.66
C TRP A 11 -13.95 -1.94 3.21
N LEU A 12 -13.82 -1.87 4.53
CA LEU A 12 -12.90 -1.00 5.24
C LEU A 12 -11.78 -1.82 5.85
N VAL A 13 -10.54 -1.37 5.69
CA VAL A 13 -9.37 -2.02 6.28
C VAL A 13 -8.85 -1.19 7.43
N LEU A 14 -8.75 -1.82 8.60
CA LEU A 14 -8.35 -1.21 9.86
C LEU A 14 -7.02 -1.78 10.35
N ASN A 15 -6.21 -0.90 10.96
CA ASN A 15 -5.06 -1.30 11.75
C ASN A 15 -5.50 -1.59 13.20
N ASP A 16 -5.26 -2.81 13.68
CA ASP A 16 -5.69 -3.27 15.00
C ASP A 16 -5.07 -2.50 16.16
N ALA A 17 -3.87 -1.94 15.97
CA ALA A 17 -3.19 -1.20 17.03
C ALA A 17 -3.87 0.13 17.36
N ALA A 18 -4.58 0.73 16.40
CA ALA A 18 -5.16 2.08 16.53
C ALA A 18 -6.67 2.14 16.21
N ASN A 19 -7.28 1.03 15.79
CA ASN A 19 -8.65 0.97 15.23
C ASN A 19 -8.94 2.06 14.19
N ARG A 20 -7.89 2.54 13.50
CA ARG A 20 -8.00 3.57 12.47
C ARG A 20 -8.27 2.89 11.13
N ILE A 21 -9.17 3.46 10.33
CA ILE A 21 -9.39 3.05 8.94
C ILE A 21 -8.22 3.58 8.11
N HIS A 22 -7.53 2.68 7.41
CA HIS A 22 -6.41 3.02 6.54
C HIS A 22 -6.79 2.95 5.07
N PHE A 23 -7.61 1.98 4.68
CA PHE A 23 -8.02 1.77 3.29
C PHE A 23 -9.50 1.49 3.16
N GLN A 24 -10.04 1.82 1.98
CA GLN A 24 -11.32 1.33 1.49
C GLN A 24 -11.05 0.44 0.28
N ILE A 25 -11.68 -0.73 0.25
CA ILE A 25 -11.76 -1.57 -0.94
C ILE A 25 -13.15 -1.40 -1.52
N GLU A 26 -13.23 -1.11 -2.81
CA GLU A 26 -14.49 -0.96 -3.56
C GLU A 26 -14.43 -1.89 -4.78
N TYR A 27 -15.44 -2.76 -4.93
CA TYR A 27 -15.60 -3.54 -6.16
C TYR A 27 -16.43 -2.73 -7.16
N GLY A 28 -15.83 -2.38 -8.30
CA GLY A 28 -16.47 -1.49 -9.25
C GLY A 28 -15.74 -1.41 -10.59
N PRO A 29 -16.32 -0.69 -11.56
CA PRO A 29 -15.69 -0.50 -12.86
C PRO A 29 -14.44 0.39 -12.75
N ALA A 30 -13.34 -0.04 -13.35
CA ALA A 30 -12.15 0.76 -13.57
C ALA A 30 -11.75 0.73 -15.04
N THR A 31 -11.46 1.90 -15.60
CA THR A 31 -11.01 2.03 -16.99
C THR A 31 -9.48 2.04 -17.04
N ARG A 32 -8.91 1.11 -17.80
CA ARG A 32 -7.48 1.10 -18.12
C ARG A 32 -7.19 2.21 -19.13
N SER A 33 -6.25 3.09 -18.82
CA SER A 33 -5.95 4.27 -19.66
C SER A 33 -5.28 3.92 -20.99
N ASP A 34 -4.58 2.79 -21.05
CA ASP A 34 -3.83 2.30 -22.20
C ASP A 34 -4.72 1.50 -23.17
N THR A 35 -5.61 0.65 -22.66
CA THR A 35 -6.49 -0.19 -23.51
C THR A 35 -7.88 0.40 -23.70
N HIS A 36 -8.26 1.43 -22.93
CA HIS A 36 -9.63 1.96 -22.84
C HIS A 36 -10.69 0.94 -22.41
N GLU A 37 -10.27 -0.25 -21.96
CA GLU A 37 -11.19 -1.28 -21.47
C GLU A 37 -11.67 -0.92 -20.07
N THR A 38 -12.95 -1.19 -19.80
CA THR A 38 -13.54 -1.07 -18.47
C THR A 38 -13.80 -2.46 -17.92
N LEU A 39 -13.10 -2.78 -16.83
CA LEU A 39 -13.21 -4.08 -16.16
C LEU A 39 -13.72 -3.88 -14.73
N MET A 40 -14.42 -4.89 -14.23
CA MET A 40 -14.84 -4.94 -12.83
C MET A 40 -13.66 -5.42 -11.98
N VAL A 41 -13.21 -4.60 -11.05
CA VAL A 41 -12.03 -4.87 -10.22
C VAL A 41 -12.27 -4.40 -8.79
N TYR A 42 -11.45 -4.90 -7.88
CA TYR A 42 -11.32 -4.37 -6.52
C TYR A 42 -10.32 -3.22 -6.53
N ARG A 43 -10.82 -1.98 -6.44
CA ARG A 43 -9.99 -0.79 -6.22
C ARG A 43 -9.73 -0.62 -4.74
N VAL A 44 -8.47 -0.45 -4.37
CA VAL A 44 -8.07 -0.06 -3.02
C VAL A 44 -7.73 1.42 -3.02
N ASP A 45 -8.38 2.19 -2.16
CA ASP A 45 -8.12 3.60 -1.93
C ASP A 45 -7.59 3.84 -0.52
N HIS A 46 -6.73 4.84 -0.36
CA HIS A 46 -6.42 5.36 0.96
C HIS A 46 -7.66 6.03 1.57
N TRP A 47 -7.94 5.71 2.84
CA TRP A 47 -9.08 6.27 3.53
C TRP A 47 -8.82 7.71 3.96
N VAL A 48 -9.69 8.60 3.50
CA VAL A 48 -9.80 10.00 3.88
C VAL A 48 -11.27 10.37 4.01
N LEU A 49 -11.55 11.44 4.78
CA LEU A 49 -12.92 11.88 5.04
C LEU A 49 -13.64 12.36 3.78
N LYS A 50 -12.95 13.10 2.91
CA LYS A 50 -13.52 13.61 1.66
C LYS A 50 -13.16 12.67 0.52
N ARG A 51 -14.17 12.27 -0.26
CA ARG A 51 -13.97 11.39 -1.42
C ARG A 51 -13.00 11.98 -2.46
N SER A 52 -13.00 13.30 -2.65
CA SER A 52 -12.11 14.01 -3.58
C SER A 52 -10.63 13.83 -3.27
N ASP A 53 -10.31 13.56 -2.01
CA ASP A 53 -8.94 13.52 -1.52
C ASP A 53 -8.41 12.08 -1.49
N ARG A 54 -9.21 11.11 -1.96
CA ARG A 54 -8.81 9.70 -2.02
C ARG A 54 -7.86 9.50 -3.18
N TRP A 55 -6.81 8.73 -2.95
CA TRP A 55 -5.93 8.25 -4.01
C TRP A 55 -5.86 6.73 -3.99
N PRO A 56 -5.83 6.10 -5.19
CA PRO A 56 -5.78 4.66 -5.30
C PRO A 56 -4.41 4.15 -4.82
N LEU A 57 -4.44 3.10 -4.01
CA LEU A 57 -3.29 2.25 -3.74
C LEU A 57 -3.06 1.28 -4.91
N GLY A 58 -4.13 0.71 -5.48
CA GLY A 58 -4.05 -0.28 -6.55
C GLY A 58 -5.40 -0.82 -6.98
N TYR A 59 -5.36 -1.64 -8.04
CA TYR A 59 -6.50 -2.34 -8.62
C TYR A 59 -6.16 -3.83 -8.68
N TYR A 60 -7.11 -4.68 -8.30
CA TYR A 60 -6.91 -6.12 -8.14
C TYR A 60 -8.10 -6.89 -8.69
N ASP A 61 -7.86 -8.08 -9.21
CA ASP A 61 -8.93 -8.91 -9.80
C ASP A 61 -9.72 -9.65 -8.71
N GLU A 62 -9.07 -10.00 -7.59
CA GLU A 62 -9.68 -10.71 -6.47
C GLU A 62 -9.70 -9.87 -5.18
N LEU A 63 -10.74 -10.03 -4.36
CA LEU A 63 -10.82 -9.40 -3.03
C LEU A 63 -9.63 -9.80 -2.15
N ARG A 64 -9.19 -11.06 -2.22
CA ARG A 64 -8.04 -11.55 -1.45
C ARG A 64 -6.77 -10.78 -1.81
N GLN A 65 -6.51 -10.56 -3.09
CA GLN A 65 -5.36 -9.80 -3.56
C GLN A 65 -5.40 -8.33 -3.08
N ALA A 66 -6.59 -7.72 -3.07
CA ALA A 66 -6.78 -6.38 -2.54
C ALA A 66 -6.48 -6.30 -1.03
N VAL A 67 -6.93 -7.30 -0.26
CA VAL A 67 -6.64 -7.43 1.18
C VAL A 67 -5.14 -7.64 1.42
N ASP A 68 -4.48 -8.50 0.64
CA ASP A 68 -3.04 -8.73 0.73
C ASP A 68 -2.25 -7.46 0.38
N GLY A 69 -2.69 -6.70 -0.62
CA GLY A 69 -2.14 -5.39 -0.96
C GLY A 69 -2.24 -4.39 0.19
N CYS A 70 -3.37 -4.38 0.91
CA CYS A 70 -3.52 -3.56 2.12
C CYS A 70 -2.60 -4.03 3.25
N ALA A 71 -2.49 -5.33 3.49
CA ALA A 71 -1.61 -5.90 4.51
C ALA A 71 -0.14 -5.53 4.23
N LEU A 72 0.28 -5.65 2.97
CA LEU A 72 1.60 -5.25 2.52
C LEU A 72 1.82 -3.75 2.75
N ALA A 73 0.85 -2.90 2.41
CA ALA A 73 0.96 -1.46 2.61
C ALA A 73 0.99 -1.04 4.09
N LEU A 74 0.28 -1.75 4.99
CA LEU A 74 0.37 -1.55 6.44
C LEU A 74 1.72 -1.99 7.03
N GLY A 75 2.33 -3.03 6.45
CA GLY A 75 3.64 -3.53 6.85
C GLY A 75 4.80 -2.79 6.17
N MET A 76 4.54 -2.05 5.09
CA MET A 76 5.52 -1.24 4.39
C MET A 76 5.79 0.07 5.15
N PRO A 77 7.05 0.43 5.37
CA PRO A 77 7.39 1.78 5.79
C PRO A 77 6.89 2.81 4.76
N ASN A 78 6.47 3.98 5.25
CA ASN A 78 5.91 5.02 4.41
C ASN A 78 7.00 5.69 3.55
N PHE A 79 7.18 5.24 2.31
CA PHE A 79 8.17 5.77 1.38
C PHE A 79 7.64 7.01 0.63
N LEU A 80 7.33 8.09 1.35
CA LEU A 80 6.90 9.36 0.71
C LEU A 80 8.06 10.33 0.50
N THR A 81 9.10 10.23 1.33
CA THR A 81 10.25 11.12 1.30
C THR A 81 11.51 10.35 1.00
N PRO A 82 12.46 10.94 0.24
CA PRO A 82 13.80 10.38 0.12
C PRO A 82 14.43 10.18 1.51
N ALA A 83 15.25 9.14 1.64
CA ALA A 83 15.99 8.85 2.85
C ALA A 83 17.48 9.04 2.58
N THR A 84 18.21 9.67 3.49
CA THR A 84 19.68 9.75 3.41
C THR A 84 20.28 8.49 4.00
N ALA A 85 20.98 7.69 3.22
CA ALA A 85 21.73 6.53 3.71
C ALA A 85 22.90 6.96 4.63
N PRO A 86 23.47 6.05 5.44
CA PRO A 86 24.57 6.38 6.36
C PRO A 86 25.84 6.93 5.68
N ASP A 87 26.05 6.62 4.41
CA ASP A 87 27.13 7.13 3.56
C ASP A 87 26.84 8.53 2.97
N GLY A 88 25.68 9.12 3.29
CA GLY A 88 25.23 10.41 2.78
C GLY A 88 24.46 10.34 1.46
N THR A 89 24.32 9.15 0.86
CA THR A 89 23.61 8.98 -0.43
C THR A 89 22.11 9.18 -0.26
N ILE A 90 21.46 9.88 -1.19
CA ILE A 90 20.00 10.06 -1.18
C ILE A 90 19.33 8.86 -1.87
N ILE A 91 18.48 8.15 -1.11
CA ILE A 91 17.70 7.00 -1.58
C ILE A 91 16.28 7.45 -1.87
N THR A 92 15.87 7.33 -3.13
CA THR A 92 14.53 7.76 -3.57
C THR A 92 13.42 6.87 -2.98
N PRO A 93 12.19 7.38 -2.86
CA PRO A 93 11.01 6.58 -2.51
C PRO A 93 10.84 5.28 -3.31
N GLN A 94 11.08 5.35 -4.63
CA GLN A 94 10.99 4.20 -5.51
C GLN A 94 12.05 3.14 -5.16
N GLU A 95 13.26 3.58 -4.83
CA GLU A 95 14.34 2.66 -4.48
C GLU A 95 14.17 2.06 -3.08
N GLN A 96 13.69 2.85 -2.12
CA GLN A 96 13.28 2.33 -0.80
C GLN A 96 12.21 1.23 -0.95
N ARG A 97 11.25 1.43 -1.85
CA ARG A 97 10.21 0.45 -2.19
C ARG A 97 10.79 -0.82 -2.82
N SER A 98 11.68 -0.69 -3.81
CA SER A 98 12.33 -1.83 -4.46
C SER A 98 13.17 -2.66 -3.48
N ARG A 99 13.93 -1.99 -2.60
CA ARG A 99 14.74 -2.66 -1.56
C ARG A 99 13.86 -3.41 -0.57
N TRP A 100 12.77 -2.79 -0.12
CA TRP A 100 11.80 -3.45 0.75
C TRP A 100 11.16 -4.67 0.10
N GLN A 101 10.74 -4.58 -1.16
CA GLN A 101 10.19 -5.73 -1.90
C GLN A 101 11.20 -6.87 -2.04
N ALA A 102 12.49 -6.55 -2.15
CA ALA A 102 13.58 -7.52 -2.19
C ALA A 102 13.98 -8.10 -0.82
N GLY A 103 13.26 -7.79 0.27
CA GLY A 103 13.64 -8.27 1.61
C GLY A 103 14.73 -7.44 2.29
N LEU A 104 15.21 -6.38 1.65
CA LEU A 104 16.31 -5.54 2.13
C LEU A 104 15.80 -4.36 2.98
N ASP A 105 16.68 -3.80 3.79
CA ASP A 105 16.46 -2.57 4.51
C ASP A 105 16.33 -1.40 3.52
N PRO A 106 15.25 -0.60 3.60
CA PRO A 106 14.95 0.40 2.59
C PRO A 106 15.93 1.58 2.60
N ARG A 107 16.58 1.87 3.72
CA ARG A 107 17.53 2.98 3.88
C ARG A 107 18.95 2.58 3.45
N THR A 108 19.35 1.33 3.68
CA THR A 108 20.74 0.88 3.55
C THR A 108 20.94 -0.18 2.46
N GLY A 109 19.88 -0.87 2.03
CA GLY A 109 19.97 -1.99 1.08
C GLY A 109 20.58 -3.27 1.67
N ARG A 110 20.82 -3.33 2.98
CA ARG A 110 21.35 -4.53 3.67
C ARG A 110 20.24 -5.52 4.00
N SER A 111 20.59 -6.76 4.30
CA SER A 111 19.62 -7.74 4.81
C SER A 111 19.03 -7.25 6.13
N ARG A 112 17.69 -7.29 6.26
CA ARG A 112 16.99 -6.85 7.49
C ARG A 112 17.40 -7.63 8.74
N HIS A 113 17.95 -8.83 8.58
CA HIS A 113 18.49 -9.63 9.68
C HIS A 113 19.83 -9.13 10.25
N GLU A 114 20.61 -8.35 9.49
CA GLU A 114 21.90 -7.81 9.92
C GLU A 114 21.79 -6.42 10.55
N SER A 115 20.61 -5.79 10.46
CA SER A 115 20.41 -4.39 10.85
C SER A 115 20.10 -4.21 12.35
N VAL A 116 20.06 -5.29 13.14
CA VAL A 116 19.70 -5.28 14.57
C VAL A 116 20.94 -5.22 15.49
N THR A 117 22.16 -5.27 14.94
CA THR A 117 23.42 -5.38 15.70
C THR A 117 24.38 -4.19 15.59
N ALA A 118 23.95 -3.03 15.07
CA ALA A 118 24.80 -1.84 14.97
C ALA A 118 24.27 -0.66 15.78
#